data_AF-A0AAD8YNR5-F1
#
_entry.id   AF-A0AAD8YNR5-F1
#
_cell.length_a   1.000
_cell.length_b   1.000
_cell.length_c   1.000
_cell.angle_alpha   90.00
_cell.angle_beta   90.00
_cell.angle_gamma   90.00
#
_symmetry.space_group_name_H-M   'P 1'
#
loop_
_entity.id
_entity.type
_entity.pdbx_description
1 polymer ?
#
loop_
_entity_poly.entity_id
_entity_poly.type
_entity_poly.pdbx_seq_one_letter_code
_entity_poly.pdbx_strand_id
1 'polypeptide(L)'
;MTIAEAVEGVVVMAEEGWWWWWRSGGRRGGGGGGGGRNHNGMRRQRSDHRMNGSGRGMDRMRGGDYNESSRSMNNRSMNRMDSSRDGFSANSRQSNQDDMMDILRSADGMFDVADTSGDGVLTFDEFEFYMRKHTDHDMDEIIHCFDSIDVDGNGNITRDEVRTAFLKKKREADGKSMGDADMDMLKVSRDADKFFDQADVDGNGSLTKNEFMAYMKRKTDHSEKAIVDLFMMMDVDQDGTITKEEVRKVYMQEREQHVKKGDGGGETLALLLGLEDEDMEKLEEDVYNMFFLAQTGSQAYWFTLFVWMLKLGLIYIIAYDLYTTYEFPPADNPTIIRVTQLLLLPVNVAVQEELVVTFFIYSNLKWDKVILEVSPHATSGKYHAANMMRLIDGLSFLFINTTLLLQATGILGMFLNFAALQFLQTIDNIALQLAADGYLSDKLEDVADSVGVMKLPRNDNECLQVLDSIFLFITFLLLVIAWALVAFVLTQD
;
A
#
# COMPACT_ATOMS: atom_id res chain seq x y z
N MET A 1 22.35 15.71 -35.46
CA MET A 1 20.91 15.50 -35.69
C MET A 1 20.24 16.76 -35.21
N THR A 2 19.95 17.65 -36.14
CA THR A 2 19.46 19.01 -35.85
C THR A 2 17.96 18.97 -35.62
N ILE A 3 17.44 19.85 -34.77
CA ILE A 3 16.01 20.05 -34.44
C ILE A 3 15.11 20.14 -35.70
N ALA A 4 15.67 20.48 -36.86
CA ALA A 4 14.98 20.44 -38.16
C ALA A 4 14.57 19.02 -38.64
N GLU A 5 15.30 17.96 -38.29
CA GLU A 5 14.96 16.57 -38.67
C GLU A 5 13.87 15.98 -37.75
N ALA A 6 13.75 16.46 -36.51
CA ALA A 6 12.67 16.09 -35.60
C ALA A 6 11.34 16.74 -36.00
N VAL A 7 11.39 17.95 -36.58
CA VAL A 7 10.21 18.67 -37.07
C VAL A 7 9.69 18.07 -38.38
N GLU A 8 10.54 17.56 -39.28
CA GLU A 8 10.07 16.87 -40.50
C GLU A 8 9.38 15.52 -40.20
N GLY A 9 9.78 14.80 -39.15
CA GLY A 9 9.12 13.54 -38.77
C GLY A 9 7.70 13.70 -38.21
N VAL A 10 7.43 14.82 -37.52
CA VAL A 10 6.11 15.14 -36.94
C VAL A 10 5.17 15.76 -37.97
N VAL A 11 5.70 16.49 -38.96
CA VAL A 11 4.90 17.12 -40.03
C VAL A 11 4.45 16.12 -41.11
N VAL A 12 5.20 15.04 -41.36
CA VAL A 12 4.81 14.01 -42.36
C VAL A 12 3.59 13.20 -41.94
N MET A 13 3.27 13.11 -40.65
CA MET A 13 1.99 12.54 -40.21
C MET A 13 0.82 13.50 -40.43
N ALA A 14 1.04 14.82 -40.49
CA ALA A 14 0.00 15.83 -40.71
C ALA A 14 -0.29 16.10 -42.20
N GLU A 15 0.69 15.91 -43.10
CA GLU A 15 0.54 16.32 -44.51
C GLU A 15 -0.22 15.35 -45.43
N GLU A 16 -0.32 14.03 -45.15
CA GLU A 16 -1.03 13.11 -46.08
C GLU A 16 -2.11 12.20 -45.45
N GLY A 17 -2.28 12.18 -44.13
CA GLY A 17 -3.16 11.19 -43.47
C GLY A 17 -4.47 11.70 -42.88
N TRP A 18 -4.49 12.93 -42.33
CA TRP A 18 -5.55 13.33 -41.40
C TRP A 18 -6.85 13.81 -42.07
N TRP A 19 -6.75 14.46 -43.23
CA TRP A 19 -7.89 15.22 -43.78
C TRP A 19 -8.72 14.47 -44.83
N TRP A 20 -8.17 13.47 -45.52
CA TRP A 20 -8.98 12.55 -46.34
C TRP A 20 -9.97 11.73 -45.50
N TRP A 21 -9.65 11.53 -44.22
CA TRP A 21 -10.49 10.81 -43.27
C TRP A 21 -11.67 11.64 -42.75
N TRP A 22 -11.51 12.95 -42.56
CA TRP A 22 -12.55 13.83 -41.98
C TRP A 22 -13.72 14.13 -42.94
N ARG A 23 -13.47 14.15 -44.26
CA ARG A 23 -14.49 14.47 -45.29
C ARG A 23 -15.57 13.39 -45.49
N SER A 24 -15.40 12.19 -44.94
CA SER A 24 -16.26 11.02 -45.23
C SER A 24 -17.55 10.95 -44.39
N GLY A 25 -17.68 11.77 -43.33
CA GLY A 25 -18.78 11.68 -42.36
C GLY A 25 -20.06 12.46 -42.70
N GLY A 26 -20.07 13.27 -43.77
CA GLY A 26 -21.10 14.30 -43.94
C GLY A 26 -21.62 14.48 -45.36
N ARG A 27 -22.32 13.49 -45.92
CA ARG A 27 -23.42 13.68 -46.90
C ARG A 27 -23.95 12.36 -47.46
N ARG A 28 -25.18 11.99 -47.07
CA ARG A 28 -26.20 11.48 -48.00
C ARG A 28 -27.60 11.55 -47.38
N GLY A 29 -28.28 12.67 -47.64
CA GLY A 29 -29.72 12.78 -47.47
C GLY A 29 -30.48 12.25 -48.70
N GLY A 30 -31.60 11.58 -48.43
CA GLY A 30 -32.90 11.77 -49.10
C GLY A 30 -33.11 11.26 -50.52
N GLY A 31 -34.05 10.30 -50.66
CA GLY A 31 -34.97 10.25 -51.81
C GLY A 31 -35.35 8.87 -52.34
N GLY A 32 -36.63 8.48 -52.19
CA GLY A 32 -37.34 7.71 -53.23
C GLY A 32 -37.87 6.30 -52.90
N GLY A 33 -39.06 6.25 -52.31
CA GLY A 33 -40.23 5.39 -52.61
C GLY A 33 -40.11 3.93 -53.09
N GLY A 34 -40.90 3.04 -52.46
CA GLY A 34 -41.37 1.80 -53.08
C GLY A 34 -41.95 0.81 -52.05
N GLY A 35 -43.28 0.73 -51.97
CA GLY A 35 -44.02 0.01 -50.94
C GLY A 35 -44.02 -1.53 -51.04
N GLY A 36 -44.51 -2.16 -49.97
CA GLY A 36 -44.80 -3.60 -49.93
C GLY A 36 -45.37 -4.00 -48.58
N ARG A 37 -46.56 -4.61 -48.61
CA ARG A 37 -47.48 -4.83 -47.49
C ARG A 37 -47.15 -6.07 -46.64
N ASN A 38 -47.87 -6.12 -45.50
CA ASN A 38 -48.33 -7.27 -44.71
C ASN A 38 -47.35 -7.89 -43.70
N HIS A 39 -47.79 -8.53 -42.63
CA HIS A 39 -48.90 -8.41 -41.65
C HIS A 39 -48.66 -9.60 -40.70
N ASN A 40 -49.11 -9.47 -39.44
CA ASN A 40 -49.25 -10.51 -38.41
C ASN A 40 -47.96 -11.11 -37.83
N GLY A 41 -47.86 -11.39 -36.53
CA GLY A 41 -48.85 -11.39 -35.47
C GLY A 41 -48.45 -12.43 -34.41
N MET A 42 -48.25 -11.96 -33.19
CA MET A 42 -48.47 -12.60 -31.87
C MET A 42 -48.37 -14.13 -31.69
N ARG A 43 -47.59 -14.56 -30.67
CA ARG A 43 -47.98 -15.31 -29.44
C ARG A 43 -46.76 -16.11 -28.93
N ARG A 44 -46.23 -15.90 -27.71
CA ARG A 44 -46.63 -16.53 -26.42
C ARG A 44 -46.88 -18.04 -26.58
N GLN A 45 -46.28 -18.98 -25.85
CA GLN A 45 -46.24 -19.12 -24.39
C GLN A 45 -45.47 -20.41 -23.99
N ARG A 46 -45.25 -20.56 -22.68
CA ARG A 46 -44.56 -21.63 -21.92
C ARG A 46 -45.12 -23.06 -22.07
N SER A 47 -44.28 -24.03 -21.72
CA SER A 47 -44.59 -25.17 -20.82
C SER A 47 -43.26 -25.87 -20.47
N ASP A 48 -42.74 -25.85 -19.23
CA ASP A 48 -43.09 -26.62 -18.02
C ASP A 48 -42.72 -28.11 -18.01
N HIS A 49 -42.11 -28.51 -16.88
CA HIS A 49 -42.00 -29.85 -16.26
C HIS A 49 -41.00 -30.88 -16.80
N ARG A 50 -40.37 -31.80 -16.03
CA ARG A 50 -40.06 -32.03 -14.59
C ARG A 50 -39.37 -33.44 -14.53
N MET A 51 -38.68 -33.73 -13.41
CA MET A 51 -38.26 -35.07 -12.89
C MET A 51 -36.93 -35.64 -13.45
N ASN A 52 -35.87 -35.99 -12.70
CA ASN A 52 -35.59 -36.63 -11.39
C ASN A 52 -35.17 -38.12 -11.54
N GLY A 53 -34.14 -38.54 -10.77
CA GLY A 53 -33.70 -39.93 -10.56
C GLY A 53 -32.18 -40.12 -10.73
N SER A 54 -31.39 -40.14 -9.64
CA SER A 54 -30.93 -41.33 -8.88
C SER A 54 -30.05 -42.29 -9.71
N GLY A 55 -28.86 -42.75 -9.35
CA GLY A 55 -28.14 -42.92 -8.08
C GLY A 55 -27.25 -44.18 -8.20
N ARG A 56 -26.38 -44.43 -7.21
CA ARG A 56 -25.45 -45.59 -7.01
C ARG A 56 -24.08 -45.43 -7.72
N GLY A 57 -22.92 -45.61 -7.10
CA GLY A 57 -22.56 -46.17 -5.79
C GLY A 57 -21.56 -47.34 -5.96
N MET A 58 -20.56 -47.41 -5.06
CA MET A 58 -19.66 -48.54 -4.75
C MET A 58 -18.47 -48.79 -5.70
N ASP A 59 -17.27 -49.21 -5.29
CA ASP A 59 -16.61 -49.34 -3.97
C ASP A 59 -15.14 -49.75 -4.23
N ARG A 60 -14.25 -49.32 -3.31
CA ARG A 60 -13.09 -50.06 -2.72
C ARG A 60 -11.72 -50.24 -3.43
N MET A 61 -10.72 -49.70 -2.70
CA MET A 61 -9.46 -50.31 -2.18
C MET A 61 -8.38 -50.64 -3.24
N ARG A 62 -7.07 -50.38 -3.07
CA ARG A 62 -6.19 -50.57 -1.90
C ARG A 62 -4.76 -50.07 -2.22
N GLY A 63 -4.01 -49.54 -1.22
CA GLY A 63 -2.53 -49.54 -1.01
C GLY A 63 -1.59 -49.22 -2.19
N GLY A 64 -0.60 -48.34 -2.09
CA GLY A 64 0.33 -48.05 -1.00
C GLY A 64 1.70 -47.76 -1.62
N ASP A 65 2.59 -47.17 -0.84
CA ASP A 65 4.03 -46.99 -1.07
C ASP A 65 4.49 -45.80 -1.94
N TYR A 66 4.84 -44.72 -1.22
CA TYR A 66 5.77 -43.69 -1.64
C TYR A 66 7.18 -44.13 -1.24
N ASN A 67 8.11 -44.25 -2.20
CA ASN A 67 9.50 -43.86 -1.95
C ASN A 67 10.30 -43.61 -3.25
N GLU A 68 11.23 -42.66 -3.11
CA GLU A 68 12.49 -42.50 -3.84
C GLU A 68 12.56 -41.97 -5.29
N SER A 69 12.95 -40.69 -5.36
CA SER A 69 14.30 -40.27 -5.79
C SER A 69 14.83 -40.70 -7.17
N SER A 70 14.96 -39.68 -8.02
CA SER A 70 16.15 -39.40 -8.84
C SER A 70 16.43 -40.30 -10.05
N ARG A 71 16.11 -39.80 -11.26
CA ARG A 71 17.08 -39.38 -12.31
C ARG A 71 16.45 -39.35 -13.71
N SER A 72 16.57 -38.18 -14.35
CA SER A 72 17.08 -37.97 -15.72
C SER A 72 16.67 -38.97 -16.81
N MET A 73 15.84 -38.53 -17.77
CA MET A 73 16.24 -38.36 -19.18
C MET A 73 15.06 -37.97 -20.08
N ASN A 74 15.37 -37.08 -21.02
CA ASN A 74 14.64 -36.76 -22.25
C ASN A 74 13.75 -37.89 -22.79
N ASN A 75 12.51 -37.56 -23.14
CA ASN A 75 12.12 -37.66 -24.55
C ASN A 75 10.94 -36.76 -24.93
N ARG A 76 11.08 -36.18 -26.12
CA ARG A 76 10.05 -35.49 -26.87
C ARG A 76 8.86 -36.41 -27.16
N SER A 77 7.80 -35.75 -27.60
CA SER A 77 6.68 -36.24 -28.41
C SER A 77 5.55 -36.99 -27.69
N MET A 78 4.55 -36.24 -27.24
CA MET A 78 3.16 -36.38 -27.67
C MET A 78 2.30 -35.27 -27.06
N ASN A 79 1.99 -34.24 -27.86
CA ASN A 79 0.68 -33.58 -27.89
C ASN A 79 0.63 -32.68 -29.13
N ARG A 80 0.09 -33.23 -30.21
CA ARG A 80 -0.54 -32.47 -31.30
C ARG A 80 -2.04 -32.44 -30.98
N MET A 81 -2.67 -31.30 -31.28
CA MET A 81 -4.07 -30.90 -31.01
C MET A 81 -4.21 -30.35 -29.58
N ASP A 82 -4.34 -29.05 -29.33
CA ASP A 82 -5.10 -28.01 -30.01
C ASP A 82 -4.35 -26.67 -29.91
N SER A 83 -3.85 -26.16 -31.04
CA SER A 83 -3.12 -24.89 -31.12
C SER A 83 -3.92 -23.92 -31.98
N SER A 84 -5.02 -23.38 -31.46
CA SER A 84 -5.74 -22.25 -32.06
C SER A 84 -6.70 -21.61 -31.05
N ARG A 85 -6.20 -20.96 -29.98
CA ARG A 85 -7.01 -19.89 -29.35
C ARG A 85 -6.36 -18.81 -28.49
N ASP A 86 -5.08 -18.89 -28.10
CA ASP A 86 -4.53 -17.90 -27.14
C ASP A 86 -3.28 -17.15 -27.61
N GLY A 87 -3.13 -16.93 -28.92
CA GLY A 87 -2.01 -16.15 -29.50
C GLY A 87 -2.33 -14.68 -29.83
N PHE A 88 -3.59 -14.26 -29.71
CA PHE A 88 -4.05 -12.97 -30.25
C PHE A 88 -4.15 -11.83 -29.23
N SER A 89 -3.92 -12.08 -27.94
CA SER A 89 -4.32 -11.13 -26.87
C SER A 89 -3.19 -10.36 -26.19
N ALA A 90 -1.93 -10.81 -26.27
CA ALA A 90 -0.79 -10.08 -25.69
C ALA A 90 -0.23 -9.05 -26.68
N ASN A 91 -0.07 -9.44 -27.95
CA ASN A 91 0.48 -8.58 -29.01
C ASN A 91 -0.44 -7.41 -29.38
N SER A 92 -1.76 -7.56 -29.23
CA SER A 92 -2.74 -6.51 -29.53
C SER A 92 -2.93 -5.48 -28.42
N ARG A 93 -2.40 -5.73 -27.21
CA ARG A 93 -2.55 -4.84 -26.05
C ARG A 93 -1.29 -3.99 -25.86
N GLN A 94 -0.11 -4.57 -26.04
CA GLN A 94 1.15 -3.82 -26.16
C GLN A 94 1.07 -2.82 -27.31
N SER A 95 0.54 -3.24 -28.48
CA SER A 95 0.35 -2.35 -29.62
C SER A 95 -0.57 -1.18 -29.30
N ASN A 96 -1.69 -1.41 -28.58
CA ASN A 96 -2.64 -0.36 -28.20
C ASN A 96 -2.05 0.67 -27.22
N GLN A 97 -1.02 0.30 -26.44
CA GLN A 97 -0.37 1.14 -25.45
C GLN A 97 0.75 1.98 -26.08
N ASP A 98 1.56 1.37 -26.94
CA ASP A 98 2.52 2.11 -27.77
C ASP A 98 1.77 3.09 -28.68
N ASP A 99 0.68 2.62 -29.29
CA ASP A 99 -0.28 3.44 -30.04
C ASP A 99 -0.84 4.61 -29.23
N MET A 100 -1.01 4.45 -27.92
CA MET A 100 -1.55 5.46 -27.01
C MET A 100 -0.49 6.48 -26.63
N MET A 101 0.71 6.03 -26.26
CA MET A 101 1.84 6.91 -25.96
C MET A 101 2.22 7.77 -27.16
N ASP A 102 2.14 7.22 -28.37
CA ASP A 102 2.36 7.97 -29.61
C ASP A 102 1.28 9.05 -29.84
N ILE A 103 0.02 8.79 -29.46
CA ILE A 103 -1.05 9.80 -29.52
C ILE A 103 -0.81 10.90 -28.50
N LEU A 104 -0.50 10.54 -27.25
CA LEU A 104 -0.26 11.52 -26.18
C LEU A 104 0.95 12.39 -26.54
N ARG A 105 2.02 11.79 -27.06
CA ARG A 105 3.18 12.51 -27.57
C ARG A 105 2.84 13.44 -28.74
N SER A 106 2.00 12.98 -29.67
CA SER A 106 1.58 13.80 -30.81
C SER A 106 0.69 14.96 -30.38
N ALA A 107 -0.20 14.73 -29.41
CA ALA A 107 -1.07 15.74 -28.83
C ALA A 107 -0.26 16.79 -28.06
N ASP A 108 0.69 16.36 -27.23
CA ASP A 108 1.58 17.24 -26.46
C ASP A 108 2.48 18.05 -27.41
N GLY A 109 3.08 17.42 -28.42
CA GLY A 109 3.90 18.12 -29.40
C GLY A 109 3.12 19.15 -30.22
N MET A 110 1.86 18.89 -30.55
CA MET A 110 0.98 19.89 -31.17
C MET A 110 0.70 21.04 -30.20
N PHE A 111 0.39 20.71 -28.93
CA PHE A 111 0.11 21.70 -27.90
C PHE A 111 1.29 22.64 -27.68
N ASP A 112 2.50 22.11 -27.53
CA ASP A 112 3.70 22.89 -27.25
C ASP A 112 4.12 23.80 -28.40
N VAL A 113 3.78 23.45 -29.65
CA VAL A 113 4.02 24.31 -30.82
C VAL A 113 2.94 25.37 -30.96
N ALA A 114 1.71 25.06 -30.56
CA ALA A 114 0.58 25.98 -30.60
C ALA A 114 0.61 27.00 -29.45
N ASP A 115 1.09 26.60 -28.26
CA ASP A 115 1.19 27.43 -27.06
C ASP A 115 2.40 28.37 -27.16
N THR A 116 2.21 29.45 -27.91
CA THR A 116 3.27 30.44 -28.13
C THR A 116 3.55 31.30 -26.91
N SER A 117 2.57 31.46 -26.01
CA SER A 117 2.71 32.24 -24.78
C SER A 117 3.41 31.45 -23.68
N GLY A 118 3.31 30.11 -23.70
CA GLY A 118 3.87 29.20 -22.70
C GLY A 118 3.12 29.23 -21.38
N ASP A 119 1.87 29.67 -21.37
CA ASP A 119 1.05 29.78 -20.16
C ASP A 119 0.30 28.47 -19.83
N GLY A 120 0.45 27.44 -20.66
CA GLY A 120 -0.12 26.12 -20.45
C GLY A 120 -1.60 26.03 -20.84
N VAL A 121 -2.15 27.04 -21.51
CA VAL A 121 -3.48 27.02 -22.13
C VAL A 121 -3.42 27.50 -23.58
N LEU A 122 -4.25 26.94 -24.44
CA LEU A 122 -4.37 27.40 -25.83
C LEU A 122 -5.57 28.33 -25.96
N THR A 123 -5.30 29.62 -26.14
CA THR A 123 -6.34 30.58 -26.50
C THR A 123 -6.81 30.38 -27.95
N PHE A 124 -7.99 30.90 -28.29
CA PHE A 124 -8.49 30.84 -29.67
C PHE A 124 -7.50 31.43 -30.67
N ASP A 125 -6.85 32.55 -30.34
CA ASP A 125 -5.90 33.23 -31.23
C ASP A 125 -4.65 32.39 -31.49
N GLU A 126 -4.13 31.70 -30.46
CA GLU A 126 -2.99 30.79 -30.57
C GLU A 126 -3.33 29.55 -31.39
N PHE A 127 -4.50 28.96 -31.11
CA PHE A 127 -5.02 27.84 -31.87
C PHE A 127 -5.28 28.20 -33.34
N GLU A 128 -5.89 29.36 -33.61
CA GLU A 128 -6.13 29.89 -34.95
C GLU A 128 -4.81 30.10 -35.70
N PHE A 129 -3.82 30.71 -35.04
CA PHE A 129 -2.52 30.97 -35.64
C PHE A 129 -1.80 29.67 -36.01
N TYR A 130 -1.82 28.69 -35.11
CA TYR A 130 -1.27 27.35 -35.38
C TYR A 130 -1.99 26.69 -36.57
N MET A 131 -3.33 26.70 -36.56
CA MET A 131 -4.14 26.08 -37.62
C MET A 131 -3.91 26.73 -38.98
N ARG A 132 -3.95 28.07 -39.09
CA ARG A 132 -3.71 28.78 -40.36
C ARG A 132 -2.31 28.57 -40.92
N LYS A 133 -1.32 28.33 -40.05
CA LYS A 133 0.07 28.15 -40.44
C LYS A 133 0.36 26.74 -40.95
N HIS A 134 -0.36 25.75 -40.44
CA HIS A 134 -0.14 24.34 -40.73
C HIS A 134 -1.26 23.70 -41.58
N THR A 135 -2.36 24.41 -41.84
CA THR A 135 -3.51 23.93 -42.61
C THR A 135 -4.15 25.06 -43.43
N ASP A 136 -4.92 24.71 -44.46
CA ASP A 136 -5.58 25.66 -45.39
C ASP A 136 -7.09 25.80 -45.10
N HIS A 137 -7.46 25.75 -43.80
CA HIS A 137 -8.87 25.73 -43.37
C HIS A 137 -9.50 27.12 -43.28
N ASP A 138 -10.78 27.16 -43.65
CA ASP A 138 -11.62 28.34 -43.49
C ASP A 138 -11.96 28.58 -42.01
N MET A 139 -12.26 29.83 -41.66
CA MET A 139 -12.51 30.24 -40.27
C MET A 139 -13.62 29.45 -39.58
N ASP A 140 -14.69 29.11 -40.31
CA ASP A 140 -15.80 28.35 -39.76
C ASP A 140 -15.37 26.93 -39.35
N GLU A 141 -14.39 26.33 -40.04
CA GLU A 141 -13.85 25.00 -39.72
C GLU A 141 -12.91 25.05 -38.52
N ILE A 142 -12.13 26.13 -38.38
CA ILE A 142 -11.25 26.36 -37.23
C ILE A 142 -12.09 26.57 -35.97
N ILE A 143 -13.14 27.38 -36.03
CA ILE A 143 -14.08 27.61 -34.91
C ILE A 143 -14.74 26.30 -34.49
N HIS A 144 -15.26 25.53 -35.45
CA HIS A 144 -15.87 24.24 -35.14
C HIS A 144 -14.87 23.23 -34.55
N CYS A 145 -13.60 23.28 -34.97
CA CYS A 145 -12.55 22.45 -34.38
C CYS A 145 -12.26 22.86 -32.93
N PHE A 146 -12.12 24.16 -32.69
CA PHE A 146 -11.92 24.73 -31.36
C PHE A 146 -13.06 24.33 -30.40
N ASP A 147 -14.30 24.57 -30.79
CA ASP A 147 -15.50 24.23 -30.02
C ASP A 147 -15.65 22.71 -29.77
N SER A 148 -15.05 21.87 -30.63
CA SER A 148 -15.09 20.42 -30.46
C SER A 148 -14.05 19.89 -29.47
N ILE A 149 -13.01 20.69 -29.19
CA ILE A 149 -11.91 20.36 -28.28
C ILE A 149 -12.15 21.03 -26.92
N ASP A 150 -12.62 22.29 -26.90
CA ASP A 150 -13.05 23.01 -25.70
C ASP A 150 -14.36 22.41 -25.17
N VAL A 151 -14.24 21.39 -24.29
CA VAL A 151 -15.40 20.63 -23.83
C VAL A 151 -16.18 21.40 -22.76
N ASP A 152 -15.49 22.20 -21.95
CA ASP A 152 -16.11 22.98 -20.89
C ASP A 152 -16.64 24.35 -21.36
N GLY A 153 -16.24 24.78 -22.56
CA GLY A 153 -16.70 26.00 -23.22
C GLY A 153 -16.15 27.27 -22.57
N ASN A 154 -15.00 27.17 -21.90
CA ASN A 154 -14.41 28.29 -21.17
C ASN A 154 -13.63 29.26 -22.09
N GLY A 155 -13.42 28.89 -23.37
CA GLY A 155 -12.71 29.69 -24.36
C GLY A 155 -11.20 29.48 -24.39
N ASN A 156 -10.67 28.52 -23.61
CA ASN A 156 -9.28 28.12 -23.54
C ASN A 156 -9.19 26.58 -23.59
N ILE A 157 -8.29 26.06 -24.43
CA ILE A 157 -8.08 24.62 -24.55
C ILE A 157 -6.92 24.18 -23.65
N THR A 158 -7.18 23.23 -22.76
CA THR A 158 -6.16 22.61 -21.92
C THR A 158 -5.47 21.42 -22.59
N ARG A 159 -4.27 21.06 -22.12
CA ARG A 159 -3.53 19.89 -22.65
C ARG A 159 -4.32 18.57 -22.52
N ASP A 160 -5.09 18.42 -21.44
CA ASP A 160 -5.96 17.26 -21.23
C ASP A 160 -7.11 17.19 -22.25
N GLU A 161 -7.67 18.33 -22.64
CA GLU A 161 -8.72 18.41 -23.66
C GLU A 161 -8.19 18.04 -25.06
N VAL A 162 -6.99 18.50 -25.41
CA VAL A 162 -6.33 18.08 -26.67
C VAL A 162 -6.11 16.57 -26.68
N ARG A 163 -5.56 15.99 -25.61
CA ARG A 163 -5.34 14.54 -25.51
C ARG A 163 -6.63 13.74 -25.64
N THR A 164 -7.68 14.20 -24.96
CA THR A 164 -9.01 13.57 -25.03
C THR A 164 -9.58 13.63 -26.43
N ALA A 165 -9.44 14.76 -27.13
CA ALA A 165 -9.90 14.93 -28.51
C ALA A 165 -9.14 14.03 -29.50
N PHE A 166 -7.80 13.95 -29.37
CA PHE A 166 -6.96 13.07 -30.19
C PHE A 166 -7.32 11.59 -29.99
N LEU A 167 -7.57 11.19 -28.74
CA LEU A 167 -7.96 9.82 -28.41
C LEU A 167 -9.34 9.44 -28.94
N LYS A 168 -10.31 10.32 -28.71
CA LYS A 168 -11.68 10.15 -29.20
C LYS A 168 -11.68 9.93 -30.71
N LYS A 169 -10.94 10.76 -31.46
CA LYS A 169 -10.85 10.63 -32.93
C LYS A 169 -10.17 9.34 -33.38
N LYS A 170 -9.08 8.89 -32.74
CA LYS A 170 -8.45 7.61 -33.10
C LYS A 170 -9.40 6.43 -32.85
N ARG A 171 -10.14 6.44 -31.73
CA ARG A 171 -11.12 5.39 -31.41
C ARG A 171 -12.28 5.39 -32.40
N GLU A 172 -12.79 6.57 -32.76
CA GLU A 172 -13.82 6.72 -33.80
C GLU A 172 -13.31 6.21 -35.17
N ALA A 173 -12.05 6.47 -35.53
CA ALA A 173 -11.43 5.97 -36.75
C ALA A 173 -11.31 4.45 -36.78
N ASP A 174 -11.03 3.84 -35.62
CA ASP A 174 -11.03 2.39 -35.42
C ASP A 174 -12.45 1.78 -35.36
N GLY A 175 -13.51 2.59 -35.49
CA GLY A 175 -14.91 2.16 -35.36
C GLY A 175 -15.31 1.78 -33.93
N LYS A 176 -14.57 2.25 -32.94
CA LYS A 176 -14.77 1.98 -31.50
C LYS A 176 -15.24 3.25 -30.78
N SER A 177 -15.91 3.06 -29.65
CA SER A 177 -16.16 4.15 -28.70
C SER A 177 -15.06 4.15 -27.64
N MET A 178 -14.80 5.31 -27.06
CA MET A 178 -13.90 5.47 -25.93
C MET A 178 -14.41 4.62 -24.75
N GLY A 179 -13.58 3.70 -24.26
CA GLY A 179 -13.95 2.79 -23.17
C GLY A 179 -13.41 3.24 -21.81
N ASP A 180 -13.87 2.58 -20.74
CA ASP A 180 -13.42 2.85 -19.37
C ASP A 180 -11.89 2.73 -19.22
N ALA A 181 -11.25 1.83 -19.98
CA ALA A 181 -9.80 1.68 -20.01
C ALA A 181 -9.08 2.92 -20.58
N ASP A 182 -9.62 3.54 -21.64
CA ASP A 182 -9.04 4.75 -22.25
C ASP A 182 -9.17 5.95 -21.31
N MET A 183 -10.34 6.08 -20.65
CA MET A 183 -10.60 7.13 -19.66
C MET A 183 -9.69 7.00 -18.45
N ASP A 184 -9.51 5.78 -17.95
CA ASP A 184 -8.61 5.57 -16.82
C ASP A 184 -7.14 5.78 -17.21
N MET A 185 -6.73 5.46 -18.44
CA MET A 185 -5.37 5.76 -18.90
C MET A 185 -5.11 7.27 -19.01
N LEU A 186 -6.09 8.05 -19.45
CA LEU A 186 -6.01 9.52 -19.42
C LEU A 186 -5.86 10.07 -18.00
N LYS A 187 -6.59 9.52 -17.04
CA LYS A 187 -6.44 9.90 -15.62
C LYS A 187 -5.02 9.63 -15.12
N VAL A 188 -4.47 8.45 -15.42
CA VAL A 188 -3.08 8.10 -15.04
C VAL A 188 -2.07 9.07 -15.66
N SER A 189 -2.24 9.42 -16.94
CA SER A 189 -1.38 10.41 -17.60
C SER A 189 -1.46 11.79 -16.93
N ARG A 190 -2.66 12.22 -16.55
CA ARG A 190 -2.88 13.49 -15.87
C ARG A 190 -2.27 13.52 -14.47
N ASP A 191 -2.38 12.42 -13.73
CA ASP A 191 -1.83 12.34 -12.37
C ASP A 191 -0.30 12.27 -12.39
N ALA A 192 0.29 11.59 -13.39
CA ALA A 192 1.73 11.65 -13.67
C ALA A 192 2.21 13.08 -13.98
N ASP A 193 1.46 13.83 -14.79
CA ASP A 193 1.81 15.22 -15.13
C ASP A 193 1.74 16.14 -13.92
N LYS A 194 0.70 16.01 -13.09
CA LYS A 194 0.59 16.79 -11.84
C LYS A 194 1.73 16.51 -10.88
N PHE A 195 2.16 15.25 -10.79
CA PHE A 195 3.34 14.91 -9.99
C PHE A 195 4.58 15.61 -10.55
N PHE A 196 4.78 15.51 -11.86
CA PHE A 196 5.92 16.11 -12.55
C PHE A 196 5.96 17.63 -12.33
N ASP A 197 4.86 18.32 -12.58
CA ASP A 197 4.77 19.78 -12.48
C ASP A 197 4.99 20.29 -11.04
N GLN A 198 4.74 19.46 -10.02
CA GLN A 198 5.04 19.83 -8.63
C GLN A 198 6.48 19.53 -8.22
N ALA A 199 7.12 18.56 -8.88
CA ALA A 199 8.51 18.19 -8.64
C ALA A 199 9.47 19.08 -9.44
N ASP A 200 9.05 19.57 -10.60
CA ASP A 200 9.82 20.42 -11.52
C ASP A 200 9.80 21.88 -11.03
N VAL A 201 10.79 22.22 -10.20
CA VAL A 201 10.84 23.53 -9.53
C VAL A 201 11.30 24.63 -10.49
N ASP A 202 12.21 24.31 -11.41
CA ASP A 202 12.74 25.28 -12.37
C ASP A 202 11.90 25.35 -13.67
N GLY A 203 10.98 24.41 -13.88
CA GLY A 203 10.05 24.39 -14.99
C GLY A 203 10.72 24.07 -16.33
N ASN A 204 11.88 23.42 -16.30
CA ASN A 204 12.67 23.13 -17.50
C ASN A 204 12.13 21.91 -18.30
N GLY A 205 11.12 21.20 -17.78
CA GLY A 205 10.52 20.03 -18.41
C GLY A 205 11.30 18.73 -18.21
N SER A 206 12.26 18.70 -17.28
CA SER A 206 13.11 17.54 -16.96
C SER A 206 13.46 17.53 -15.47
N LEU A 207 13.05 16.50 -14.75
CA LEU A 207 13.36 16.37 -13.33
C LEU A 207 14.79 15.92 -13.13
N THR A 208 15.62 16.78 -12.55
CA THR A 208 16.94 16.37 -12.09
C THR A 208 16.84 15.50 -10.85
N LYS A 209 17.87 14.69 -10.59
CA LYS A 209 17.98 13.89 -9.35
C LYS A 209 17.73 14.72 -8.09
N ASN A 210 18.23 15.96 -8.04
CA ASN A 210 18.09 16.81 -6.87
C ASN A 210 16.65 17.29 -6.66
N GLU A 211 15.96 17.67 -7.74
CA GLU A 211 14.56 18.10 -7.70
C GLU A 211 13.64 16.96 -7.29
N PHE A 212 13.85 15.79 -7.91
CA PHE A 212 13.14 14.57 -7.57
C PHE A 212 13.34 14.18 -6.10
N MET A 213 14.59 14.20 -5.62
CA MET A 213 14.90 13.88 -4.22
C MET A 213 14.31 14.89 -3.23
N ALA A 214 14.36 16.19 -3.55
CA ALA A 214 13.81 17.24 -2.70
C ALA A 214 12.28 17.14 -2.61
N TYR A 215 11.61 16.85 -3.72
CA TYR A 215 10.17 16.62 -3.75
C TYR A 215 9.78 15.40 -2.91
N MET A 216 10.46 14.27 -3.10
CA MET A 216 10.17 13.02 -2.38
C MET A 216 10.44 13.14 -0.88
N LYS A 217 11.57 13.73 -0.46
CA LYS A 217 11.86 13.96 0.97
C LYS A 217 10.86 14.90 1.66
N ARG A 218 10.17 15.77 0.91
CA ARG A 218 9.16 16.69 1.45
C ARG A 218 7.78 16.03 1.58
N LYS A 219 7.49 15.04 0.75
CA LYS A 219 6.17 14.42 0.64
C LYS A 219 6.10 13.01 1.25
N THR A 220 7.24 12.38 1.50
CA THR A 220 7.36 11.01 1.97
C THR A 220 8.50 10.87 2.97
N ASP A 221 8.42 9.86 3.84
CA ASP A 221 9.47 9.54 4.84
C ASP A 221 10.42 8.42 4.34
N HIS A 222 10.55 8.25 3.02
CA HIS A 222 11.37 7.18 2.45
C HIS A 222 12.87 7.43 2.65
N SER A 223 13.62 6.33 2.81
CA SER A 223 15.07 6.40 2.90
C SER A 223 15.68 6.99 1.63
N GLU A 224 16.82 7.67 1.78
CA GLU A 224 17.51 8.29 0.66
C GLU A 224 17.86 7.28 -0.45
N LYS A 225 18.18 6.05 -0.07
CA LYS A 225 18.46 4.95 -0.99
C LYS A 225 17.23 4.55 -1.80
N ALA A 226 16.06 4.41 -1.17
CA ALA A 226 14.82 4.07 -1.86
C ALA A 226 14.43 5.15 -2.89
N ILE A 227 14.63 6.43 -2.54
CA ILE A 227 14.38 7.54 -3.47
C ILE A 227 15.36 7.51 -4.65
N VAL A 228 16.62 7.14 -4.42
CA VAL A 228 17.64 7.00 -5.48
C VAL A 228 17.34 5.81 -6.40
N ASP A 229 16.97 4.67 -5.84
CA ASP A 229 16.60 3.48 -6.61
C ASP A 229 15.35 3.76 -7.47
N LEU A 230 14.41 4.53 -6.92
CA LEU A 230 13.23 4.97 -7.64
C LEU A 230 13.58 5.92 -8.81
N PHE A 231 14.49 6.85 -8.58
CA PHE A 231 15.00 7.72 -9.64
C PHE A 231 15.61 6.88 -10.79
N MET A 232 16.42 5.88 -10.47
CA MET A 232 17.03 4.98 -11.47
C MET A 232 16.02 4.10 -12.21
N MET A 233 14.89 3.77 -11.58
CA MET A 233 13.82 3.01 -12.22
C MET A 233 13.02 3.88 -13.20
N MET A 234 12.84 5.16 -12.90
CA MET A 234 12.13 6.10 -13.77
C MET A 234 12.97 6.66 -14.91
N ASP A 235 14.27 6.84 -14.70
CA ASP A 235 15.24 7.22 -15.73
C ASP A 235 15.55 6.00 -16.63
N VAL A 236 14.68 5.77 -17.62
CA VAL A 236 14.67 4.54 -18.43
C VAL A 236 15.85 4.52 -19.39
N ASP A 237 16.25 5.68 -19.92
CA ASP A 237 17.37 5.82 -20.83
C ASP A 237 18.71 6.15 -20.13
N GLN A 238 18.68 6.36 -18.81
CA GLN A 238 19.84 6.60 -17.96
C GLN A 238 20.59 7.88 -18.33
N ASP A 239 19.88 8.89 -18.82
CA ASP A 239 20.45 10.17 -19.18
C ASP A 239 20.70 11.09 -17.96
N GLY A 240 20.22 10.69 -16.78
CA GLY A 240 20.38 11.41 -15.52
C GLY A 240 19.30 12.46 -15.25
N THR A 241 18.25 12.50 -16.06
CA THR A 241 17.04 13.29 -15.90
C THR A 241 15.81 12.41 -16.07
N ILE A 242 14.66 12.85 -15.55
CA ILE A 242 13.38 12.15 -15.76
C ILE A 242 12.46 13.07 -16.55
N THR A 243 11.91 12.58 -17.65
CA THR A 243 10.95 13.29 -18.51
C THR A 243 9.49 12.91 -18.20
N LYS A 244 8.54 13.75 -18.62
CA LYS A 244 7.09 13.47 -18.44
C LYS A 244 6.69 12.15 -19.10
N GLU A 245 7.26 11.86 -20.25
CA GLU A 245 7.04 10.63 -21.01
C GLU A 245 7.50 9.40 -20.24
N GLU A 246 8.66 9.46 -19.59
CA GLU A 246 9.20 8.36 -18.81
C GLU A 246 8.37 8.08 -17.57
N VAL A 247 7.95 9.12 -16.86
CA VAL A 247 7.00 8.99 -15.75
C VAL A 247 5.74 8.29 -16.24
N ARG A 248 5.07 8.79 -17.28
CA ARG A 248 3.85 8.17 -17.82
C ARG A 248 4.07 6.71 -18.23
N LYS A 249 5.20 6.40 -18.86
CA LYS A 249 5.51 5.04 -19.32
C LYS A 249 5.63 4.06 -18.16
N VAL A 250 6.39 4.42 -17.12
CA VAL A 250 6.52 3.60 -15.91
C VAL A 250 5.16 3.44 -15.22
N TYR A 251 4.37 4.52 -15.14
CA TYR A 251 3.04 4.48 -14.55
C TYR A 251 2.09 3.51 -15.26
N MET A 252 2.12 3.51 -16.59
CA MET A 252 1.26 2.61 -17.35
C MET A 252 1.75 1.16 -17.28
N GLN A 253 3.05 0.92 -17.21
CA GLN A 253 3.63 -0.42 -17.09
C GLN A 253 3.31 -1.10 -15.74
N GLU A 254 3.45 -0.38 -14.63
CA GLU A 254 3.18 -0.94 -13.31
C GLU A 254 1.70 -1.26 -13.11
N ARG A 255 0.79 -0.38 -13.57
CA ARG A 255 -0.65 -0.66 -13.51
C ARG A 255 -1.03 -1.96 -14.22
N GLU A 256 -0.36 -2.33 -15.31
CA GLU A 256 -0.60 -3.61 -15.99
C GLU A 256 -0.20 -4.82 -15.15
N GLN A 257 0.79 -4.68 -14.27
CA GLN A 257 1.19 -5.74 -13.34
C GLN A 257 0.17 -5.88 -12.21
N HIS A 258 -0.33 -4.77 -11.66
CA HIS A 258 -1.33 -4.75 -10.59
C HIS A 258 -2.71 -5.24 -11.06
N VAL A 259 -3.17 -4.85 -12.26
CA VAL A 259 -4.44 -5.33 -12.84
C VAL A 259 -4.41 -6.85 -13.08
N LYS A 260 -3.24 -7.44 -13.38
CA LYS A 260 -3.09 -8.91 -13.51
C LYS A 260 -3.13 -9.64 -12.16
N LYS A 261 -2.77 -8.96 -11.06
CA LYS A 261 -2.80 -9.51 -9.69
C LYS A 261 -4.15 -9.37 -9.00
N GLY A 262 -5.09 -8.62 -9.59
CA GLY A 262 -6.46 -8.52 -9.09
C GLY A 262 -6.63 -7.63 -7.86
N ASP A 263 -5.64 -6.78 -7.57
CA ASP A 263 -5.70 -5.86 -6.44
C ASP A 263 -6.26 -4.50 -6.87
N GLY A 264 -7.24 -4.03 -6.09
CA GLY A 264 -8.07 -2.87 -6.40
C GLY A 264 -7.84 -1.76 -5.38
N GLY A 265 -6.78 -0.98 -5.57
CA GLY A 265 -6.47 0.27 -4.84
C GLY A 265 -5.15 0.81 -5.43
N GLY A 266 -4.81 2.10 -5.47
CA GLY A 266 -5.42 3.36 -5.04
C GLY A 266 -4.40 4.49 -5.31
N GLU A 267 -4.74 5.41 -6.21
CA GLU A 267 -4.44 6.85 -6.29
C GLU A 267 -3.04 7.49 -5.98
N THR A 268 -1.94 6.78 -5.67
CA THR A 268 -0.62 7.44 -5.47
C THR A 268 0.55 6.80 -6.22
N LEU A 269 1.52 7.64 -6.64
CA LEU A 269 2.79 7.26 -7.27
C LEU A 269 3.52 6.16 -6.47
N ALA A 270 3.56 6.31 -5.14
CA ALA A 270 4.22 5.37 -4.25
C ALA A 270 3.55 3.99 -4.25
N LEU A 271 2.21 3.95 -4.25
CA LEU A 271 1.45 2.71 -4.33
C LEU A 271 1.65 2.00 -5.68
N LEU A 272 1.79 2.78 -6.75
CA LEU A 272 1.95 2.26 -8.10
C LEU A 272 3.37 1.74 -8.40
N LEU A 273 4.40 2.20 -7.68
CA LEU A 273 5.78 1.74 -7.84
C LEU A 273 6.14 0.58 -6.89
N GLY A 274 5.15 -0.02 -6.22
CA GLY A 274 5.40 -1.06 -5.22
C GLY A 274 6.21 -0.55 -4.03
N LEU A 275 6.09 0.74 -3.71
CA LEU A 275 6.78 1.40 -2.59
C LEU A 275 5.90 1.53 -1.35
N GLU A 276 4.75 0.87 -1.32
CA GLU A 276 4.23 0.46 -0.03
C GLU A 276 5.26 -0.51 0.57
N ASP A 277 5.84 -0.05 1.67
CA ASP A 277 6.19 -0.82 2.86
C ASP A 277 5.05 -1.80 3.28
N GLU A 278 4.39 -2.54 2.39
CA GLU A 278 3.40 -3.59 2.76
C GLU A 278 4.04 -4.59 3.73
N ASP A 279 5.35 -4.76 3.58
CA ASP A 279 6.19 -5.60 4.42
C ASP A 279 7.00 -4.81 5.45
N MET A 280 6.74 -3.53 5.77
CA MET A 280 7.45 -2.83 6.86
C MET A 280 6.48 -2.23 7.90
N GLU A 281 6.61 -2.68 9.14
CA GLU A 281 5.78 -2.24 10.27
C GLU A 281 6.50 -1.17 11.09
N LYS A 282 5.78 -0.17 11.57
CA LYS A 282 6.31 0.79 12.54
C LYS A 282 6.60 0.10 13.87
N LEU A 283 7.69 0.51 14.51
CA LEU A 283 7.98 0.08 15.87
C LEU A 283 7.09 0.81 16.87
N GLU A 284 6.78 0.13 17.98
CA GLU A 284 6.11 0.76 19.13
C GLU A 284 6.98 1.90 19.68
N GLU A 285 6.36 3.00 20.07
CA GLU A 285 7.05 4.14 20.66
C GLU A 285 7.30 3.89 22.14
N ASP A 286 8.34 3.12 22.44
CA ASP A 286 8.75 2.81 23.82
C ASP A 286 10.26 2.96 24.07
N VAL A 287 10.62 2.95 25.36
CA VAL A 287 12.00 3.10 25.85
C VAL A 287 12.87 1.89 25.46
N TYR A 288 12.27 0.73 25.18
CA TYR A 288 12.99 -0.47 24.75
C TYR A 288 13.48 -0.34 23.31
N ASN A 289 12.66 0.21 22.41
CA ASN A 289 13.04 0.51 21.04
C ASN A 289 14.03 1.69 21.00
N MET A 290 13.90 2.66 21.91
CA MET A 290 14.93 3.67 22.13
C MET A 290 16.27 3.04 22.54
N PHE A 291 16.28 2.04 23.42
CA PHE A 291 17.50 1.29 23.79
C PHE A 291 18.10 0.55 22.58
N PHE A 292 17.26 -0.02 21.74
CA PHE A 292 17.67 -0.70 20.51
C PHE A 292 18.40 0.24 19.54
N LEU A 293 17.89 1.47 19.35
CA LEU A 293 18.46 2.46 18.43
C LEU A 293 19.64 3.24 19.04
N ALA A 294 19.70 3.38 20.36
CA ALA A 294 20.71 4.20 21.03
C ALA A 294 22.14 3.67 20.82
N GLN A 295 23.08 4.59 20.62
CA GLN A 295 24.51 4.28 20.64
C GLN A 295 24.93 3.73 22.02
N THR A 296 25.72 2.66 22.06
CA THR A 296 26.15 2.02 23.31
C THR A 296 26.92 3.00 24.18
N GLY A 297 26.50 3.18 25.44
CA GLY A 297 27.14 4.10 26.39
C GLY A 297 26.78 5.58 26.19
N SER A 298 25.89 5.91 25.24
CA SER A 298 25.34 7.26 25.09
C SER A 298 24.39 7.64 26.22
N GLN A 299 23.99 8.90 26.26
CA GLN A 299 22.99 9.40 27.20
C GLN A 299 21.65 8.65 27.07
N ALA A 300 21.18 8.42 25.84
CA ALA A 300 19.96 7.63 25.56
C ALA A 300 20.07 6.18 26.06
N TYR A 301 21.23 5.56 25.86
CA TYR A 301 21.46 4.20 26.34
C TYR A 301 21.38 4.08 27.87
N TRP A 302 21.94 5.05 28.60
CA TRP A 302 21.86 5.04 30.07
C TRP A 302 20.50 5.47 30.59
N PHE A 303 19.82 6.39 29.90
CA PHE A 303 18.47 6.82 30.25
C PHE A 303 17.48 5.66 30.15
N THR A 304 17.50 4.92 29.06
CA THR A 304 16.64 3.75 28.84
C THR A 304 16.87 2.67 29.90
N LEU A 305 18.13 2.35 30.20
CA LEU A 305 18.48 1.43 31.29
C LEU A 305 18.03 1.95 32.67
N PHE A 306 18.12 3.24 32.92
CA PHE A 306 17.65 3.84 34.17
C PHE A 306 16.14 3.68 34.33
N VAL A 307 15.36 3.98 33.30
CA VAL A 307 13.89 3.82 33.31
C VAL A 307 13.51 2.35 33.53
N TRP A 308 14.16 1.42 32.83
CA TRP A 308 13.92 0.00 33.02
C TRP A 308 14.26 -0.49 34.43
N MET A 309 15.40 -0.07 34.98
CA MET A 309 15.79 -0.40 36.36
C MET A 309 14.86 0.25 37.39
N LEU A 310 14.33 1.44 37.11
CA LEU A 310 13.31 2.09 37.93
C LEU A 310 12.01 1.27 37.95
N LYS A 311 11.49 0.85 36.78
CA LYS A 311 10.31 -0.04 36.69
C LYS A 311 10.55 -1.34 37.45
N LEU A 312 11.67 -2.01 37.22
CA LEU A 312 12.02 -3.24 37.96
C LEU A 312 12.11 -3.02 39.47
N GLY A 313 12.67 -1.88 39.91
CA GLY A 313 12.72 -1.53 41.32
C GLY A 313 11.33 -1.35 41.94
N LEU A 314 10.42 -0.66 41.25
CA LEU A 314 9.03 -0.48 41.69
C LEU A 314 8.27 -1.80 41.71
N ILE A 315 8.41 -2.62 40.67
CA ILE A 315 7.86 -3.97 40.58
C ILE A 315 8.37 -4.84 41.73
N TYR A 316 9.67 -4.79 42.02
CA TYR A 316 10.25 -5.53 43.13
C TYR A 316 9.69 -5.08 44.48
N ILE A 317 9.53 -3.78 44.72
CA ILE A 317 8.95 -3.25 45.95
C ILE A 317 7.52 -3.78 46.14
N ILE A 318 6.70 -3.74 45.08
CA ILE A 318 5.32 -4.24 45.12
C ILE A 318 5.30 -5.75 45.32
N ALA A 319 6.12 -6.50 44.57
CA ALA A 319 6.21 -7.95 44.74
C ALA A 319 6.66 -8.34 46.15
N TYR A 320 7.60 -7.61 46.74
CA TYR A 320 8.04 -7.81 48.12
C TYR A 320 6.93 -7.53 49.12
N ASP A 321 6.20 -6.41 48.96
CA ASP A 321 5.05 -6.08 49.81
C ASP A 321 3.96 -7.15 49.74
N LEU A 322 3.61 -7.61 48.52
CA LEU A 322 2.66 -8.70 48.30
C LEU A 322 3.11 -10.02 48.92
N TYR A 323 4.43 -10.27 48.94
CA TYR A 323 5.00 -11.47 49.55
C TYR A 323 4.99 -11.41 51.09
N THR A 324 5.24 -10.24 51.68
CA THR A 324 5.25 -10.08 53.14
C THR A 324 3.85 -9.96 53.73
N THR A 325 2.92 -9.36 52.99
CA THR A 325 1.50 -9.17 53.40
C THR A 325 0.63 -10.31 52.87
N TYR A 326 1.24 -11.46 52.63
CA TYR A 326 0.60 -12.58 51.95
C TYR A 326 -0.50 -13.20 52.80
N GLU A 327 -1.74 -12.83 52.50
CA GLU A 327 -2.94 -13.50 53.00
C GLU A 327 -3.70 -14.05 51.80
N PHE A 328 -3.81 -15.38 51.71
CA PHE A 328 -4.76 -15.98 50.79
C PHE A 328 -6.18 -15.58 51.22
N PRO A 329 -7.06 -15.24 50.26
CA PRO A 329 -8.45 -14.98 50.60
C PRO A 329 -9.06 -16.18 51.33
N PRO A 330 -9.87 -15.94 52.37
CA PRO A 330 -10.51 -17.01 53.10
C PRO A 330 -11.42 -17.85 52.19
N ALA A 331 -11.52 -19.14 52.48
CA ALA A 331 -12.35 -20.11 51.76
C ALA A 331 -13.82 -19.65 51.58
N ASP A 332 -14.30 -18.81 52.50
CA ASP A 332 -15.67 -18.27 52.53
C ASP A 332 -15.87 -17.04 51.62
N ASN A 333 -14.97 -16.77 50.68
CA ASN A 333 -15.15 -15.67 49.73
C ASN A 333 -16.46 -15.85 48.92
N PRO A 334 -17.35 -14.83 48.90
CA PRO A 334 -18.57 -14.84 48.11
C PRO A 334 -18.35 -15.33 46.67
N THR A 335 -19.24 -16.18 46.17
CA THR A 335 -19.17 -16.74 44.81
C THR A 335 -19.04 -15.65 43.74
N ILE A 336 -19.65 -14.48 43.97
CA ILE A 336 -19.57 -13.34 43.05
C ILE A 336 -18.15 -12.78 42.90
N ILE A 337 -17.30 -12.83 43.94
CA ILE A 337 -15.90 -12.41 43.85
C ILE A 337 -15.15 -13.37 42.95
N ARG A 338 -15.33 -14.69 43.13
CA ARG A 338 -14.69 -15.71 42.29
C ARG A 338 -15.09 -15.59 40.82
N VAL A 339 -16.38 -15.36 40.55
CA VAL A 339 -16.89 -15.09 39.20
C VAL A 339 -16.26 -13.83 38.62
N THR A 340 -16.13 -12.77 39.43
CA THR A 340 -15.51 -11.51 38.99
C THR A 340 -14.02 -11.71 38.68
N GLN A 341 -13.28 -12.46 39.51
CA GLN A 341 -11.88 -12.81 39.25
C GLN A 341 -11.73 -13.53 37.91
N LEU A 342 -12.57 -14.54 37.66
CA LEU A 342 -12.57 -15.27 36.39
C LEU A 342 -12.86 -14.36 35.18
N LEU A 343 -13.84 -13.46 35.31
CA LEU A 343 -14.20 -12.50 34.27
C LEU A 343 -13.11 -11.46 34.00
N LEU A 344 -12.25 -11.17 34.99
CA LEU A 344 -11.15 -10.23 34.86
C LEU A 344 -9.86 -10.87 34.34
N LEU A 345 -9.75 -12.20 34.23
CA LEU A 345 -8.55 -12.84 33.67
C LEU A 345 -8.25 -12.42 32.21
N PRO A 346 -9.23 -12.34 31.28
CA PRO A 346 -8.96 -11.86 29.92
C PRO A 346 -8.50 -10.39 29.93
N VAL A 347 -9.12 -9.56 30.78
CA VAL A 347 -8.73 -8.15 30.96
C VAL A 347 -7.29 -8.08 31.48
N ASN A 348 -6.92 -8.94 32.42
CA ASN A 348 -5.57 -9.03 32.96
C ASN A 348 -4.51 -9.31 31.90
N VAL A 349 -4.80 -10.17 30.93
CA VAL A 349 -3.89 -10.44 29.80
C VAL A 349 -3.87 -9.28 28.82
N ALA A 350 -5.05 -8.75 28.46
CA ALA A 350 -5.18 -7.70 27.45
C ALA A 350 -4.51 -6.38 27.85
N VAL A 351 -4.45 -6.08 29.15
CA VAL A 351 -3.78 -4.88 29.69
C VAL A 351 -2.24 -5.02 29.69
N GLN A 352 -1.67 -6.20 29.40
CA GLN A 352 -0.21 -6.36 29.35
C GLN A 352 0.40 -5.84 28.04
N GLU A 353 0.48 -4.52 27.87
CA GLU A 353 1.03 -3.85 26.68
C GLU A 353 2.40 -4.44 26.28
N GLU A 354 3.34 -4.48 27.22
CA GLU A 354 4.71 -4.96 26.97
C GLU A 354 4.78 -6.42 26.50
N LEU A 355 3.91 -7.27 27.06
CA LEU A 355 3.88 -8.69 26.73
C LEU A 355 3.29 -8.90 25.33
N VAL A 356 2.20 -8.20 25.02
CA VAL A 356 1.52 -8.28 23.72
C VAL A 356 2.44 -7.76 22.61
N VAL A 357 3.08 -6.61 22.81
CA VAL A 357 4.06 -6.03 21.87
C VAL A 357 5.23 -6.99 21.66
N THR A 358 5.74 -7.62 22.73
CA THR A 358 6.83 -8.61 22.60
C THR A 358 6.42 -9.81 21.74
N PHE A 359 5.23 -10.36 21.94
CA PHE A 359 4.73 -11.48 21.14
C PHE A 359 4.55 -11.09 19.67
N PHE A 360 4.02 -9.89 19.42
CA PHE A 360 3.89 -9.35 18.07
C PHE A 360 5.25 -9.23 17.38
N ILE A 361 6.25 -8.61 18.04
CA ILE A 361 7.57 -8.40 17.45
C ILE A 361 8.27 -9.71 17.10
N TYR A 362 8.23 -10.72 17.98
CA TYR A 362 8.87 -12.02 17.70
C TYR A 362 8.17 -12.85 16.62
N SER A 363 6.86 -12.64 16.43
CA SER A 363 6.05 -13.42 15.49
C SER A 363 6.03 -12.77 14.11
N ASN A 364 5.86 -11.45 14.09
CA ASN A 364 5.55 -10.67 12.90
C ASN A 364 6.72 -9.84 12.38
N LEU A 365 7.78 -9.57 13.17
CA LEU A 365 8.90 -8.74 12.73
C LEU A 365 10.21 -9.53 12.66
N LYS A 366 11.06 -9.17 11.70
CA LYS A 366 12.41 -9.70 11.57
C LYS A 366 13.43 -8.57 11.60
N TRP A 367 14.54 -8.79 12.32
CA TRP A 367 15.67 -7.89 12.24
C TRP A 367 16.39 -8.11 10.90
N ASP A 368 16.66 -7.03 10.17
CA ASP A 368 17.38 -7.05 8.90
C ASP A 368 18.58 -6.09 8.91
N LYS A 369 19.60 -6.39 8.11
CA LYS A 369 20.80 -5.55 8.00
C LYS A 369 20.53 -4.19 7.36
N VAL A 370 19.45 -4.06 6.58
CA VAL A 370 19.04 -2.78 5.97
C VAL A 370 18.84 -1.68 7.02
N ILE A 371 18.44 -2.05 8.24
CA ILE A 371 18.27 -1.12 9.37
C ILE A 371 19.56 -0.39 9.71
N LEU A 372 20.73 -1.01 9.50
CA LEU A 372 22.02 -0.40 9.80
C LEU A 372 22.35 0.78 8.86
N GLU A 373 21.68 0.88 7.71
CA GLU A 373 21.79 2.03 6.81
C GLU A 373 21.07 3.27 7.38
N VAL A 374 20.00 3.06 8.15
CA VAL A 374 19.21 4.11 8.80
C VAL A 374 19.73 4.42 10.21
N SER A 375 20.01 3.38 10.99
CA SER A 375 20.55 3.48 12.35
C SER A 375 21.75 2.53 12.52
N PRO A 376 23.00 3.04 12.42
CA PRO A 376 24.21 2.23 12.49
C PRO A 376 24.40 1.46 13.82
N HIS A 377 23.68 1.86 14.87
CA HIS A 377 23.82 1.33 16.22
C HIS A 377 22.81 0.21 16.54
N ALA A 378 21.86 -0.03 15.64
CA ALA A 378 20.73 -0.95 15.77
C ALA A 378 21.12 -2.42 15.49
N THR A 379 21.99 -2.97 16.33
CA THR A 379 22.50 -4.35 16.18
C THR A 379 21.45 -5.41 16.56
N SER A 380 21.50 -6.60 15.93
CA SER A 380 20.66 -7.76 16.28
C SER A 380 20.73 -8.15 17.77
N GLY A 381 21.90 -8.05 18.40
CA GLY A 381 22.05 -8.35 19.82
C GLY A 381 21.23 -7.41 20.70
N LYS A 382 21.19 -6.11 20.37
CA LYS A 382 20.36 -5.12 21.07
C LYS A 382 18.87 -5.32 20.80
N TYR A 383 18.51 -5.70 19.58
CA TYR A 383 17.13 -6.03 19.24
C TYR A 383 16.58 -7.13 20.15
N HIS A 384 17.31 -8.24 20.31
CA HIS A 384 16.89 -9.31 21.22
C HIS A 384 16.97 -8.89 22.69
N ALA A 385 17.97 -8.10 23.09
CA ALA A 385 18.08 -7.61 24.46
C ALA A 385 16.93 -6.67 24.84
N ALA A 386 16.53 -5.75 23.96
CA ALA A 386 15.39 -4.86 24.13
C ALA A 386 14.09 -5.65 24.34
N ASN A 387 13.82 -6.60 23.44
CA ASN A 387 12.66 -7.47 23.54
C ASN A 387 12.69 -8.38 24.78
N MET A 388 13.87 -8.80 25.25
CA MET A 388 14.00 -9.58 26.49
C MET A 388 13.69 -8.72 27.73
N MET A 389 14.16 -7.47 27.75
CA MET A 389 13.83 -6.52 28.82
C MET A 389 12.32 -6.26 28.86
N ARG A 390 11.71 -6.07 27.69
CA ARG A 390 10.26 -5.91 27.51
C ARG A 390 9.48 -7.14 28.01
N LEU A 391 9.94 -8.34 27.65
CA LEU A 391 9.35 -9.61 28.10
C LEU A 391 9.38 -9.76 29.63
N ILE A 392 10.52 -9.45 30.25
CA ILE A 392 10.69 -9.54 31.71
C ILE A 392 9.74 -8.59 32.42
N ASP A 393 9.59 -7.36 31.90
CA ASP A 393 8.66 -6.37 32.45
C ASP A 393 7.21 -6.86 32.34
N GLY A 394 6.78 -7.25 31.14
CA GLY A 394 5.43 -7.78 30.90
C GLY A 394 5.08 -9.01 31.75
N LEU A 395 6.00 -9.97 31.91
CA LEU A 395 5.78 -11.15 32.75
C LEU A 395 5.73 -10.81 34.25
N SER A 396 6.60 -9.91 34.70
CA SER A 396 6.63 -9.49 36.11
C SER A 396 5.37 -8.75 36.50
N PHE A 397 4.89 -7.87 35.61
CA PHE A 397 3.66 -7.15 35.82
C PHE A 397 2.44 -8.08 35.77
N LEU A 398 2.40 -9.01 34.81
CA LEU A 398 1.34 -10.01 34.75
C LEU A 398 1.28 -10.83 36.06
N PHE A 399 2.41 -11.23 36.61
CA PHE A 399 2.48 -11.94 37.88
C PHE A 399 1.93 -11.12 39.06
N ILE A 400 2.35 -9.85 39.17
CA ILE A 400 1.87 -8.93 40.23
C ILE A 400 0.36 -8.73 40.13
N ASN A 401 -0.13 -8.40 38.92
CA ASN A 401 -1.54 -8.09 38.72
C ASN A 401 -2.42 -9.33 38.94
N THR A 402 -1.94 -10.51 38.53
CA THR A 402 -2.60 -11.79 38.82
C THR A 402 -2.65 -12.05 40.33
N THR A 403 -1.56 -11.83 41.04
CA THR A 403 -1.50 -12.03 42.50
C THR A 403 -2.49 -11.12 43.23
N LEU A 404 -2.51 -9.83 42.87
CA LEU A 404 -3.46 -8.86 43.42
C LEU A 404 -4.91 -9.19 43.09
N LEU A 405 -5.18 -9.67 41.87
CA LEU A 405 -6.51 -10.12 41.46
C LEU A 405 -6.96 -11.32 42.30
N LEU A 406 -6.07 -12.29 42.54
CA LEU A 406 -6.37 -13.48 43.33
C LEU A 406 -6.52 -13.17 44.82
N GLN A 407 -5.76 -12.21 45.35
CA GLN A 407 -5.82 -11.80 46.76
C GLN A 407 -7.04 -10.91 47.09
N ALA A 408 -7.62 -10.25 46.09
CA ALA A 408 -8.70 -9.31 46.33
C ALA A 408 -9.96 -9.97 46.94
N THR A 409 -10.39 -9.43 48.08
CA THR A 409 -11.60 -9.85 48.81
C THR A 409 -12.85 -9.05 48.44
N GLY A 410 -12.73 -8.08 47.53
CA GLY A 410 -13.82 -7.21 47.13
C GLY A 410 -13.76 -6.82 45.66
N ILE A 411 -14.94 -6.66 45.05
CA ILE A 411 -15.07 -6.30 43.63
C ILE A 411 -14.43 -4.95 43.34
N LEU A 412 -14.75 -3.94 44.14
CA LEU A 412 -14.18 -2.61 43.97
C LEU A 412 -12.64 -2.63 44.12
N GLY A 413 -12.11 -3.43 45.05
CA GLY A 413 -10.67 -3.59 45.24
C GLY A 413 -9.97 -4.16 44.00
N MET A 414 -10.59 -5.15 43.32
CA MET A 414 -10.04 -5.68 42.06
C MET A 414 -9.90 -4.58 41.00
N PHE A 415 -10.95 -3.81 40.76
CA PHE A 415 -10.92 -2.72 39.76
C PHE A 415 -9.95 -1.60 40.15
N LEU A 416 -9.86 -1.26 41.45
CA LEU A 416 -8.90 -0.26 41.93
C LEU A 416 -7.45 -0.73 41.75
N ASN A 417 -7.16 -2.02 41.98
CA ASN A 417 -5.82 -2.57 41.75
C ASN A 417 -5.43 -2.48 40.26
N PHE A 418 -6.35 -2.81 39.36
CA PHE A 418 -6.12 -2.63 37.91
C PHE A 418 -5.83 -1.18 37.55
N ALA A 419 -6.64 -0.24 38.04
CA ALA A 419 -6.45 1.18 37.76
C ALA A 419 -5.13 1.73 38.35
N ALA A 420 -4.79 1.32 39.58
CA ALA A 420 -3.58 1.76 40.26
C ALA A 420 -2.31 1.26 39.56
N LEU A 421 -2.32 0.01 39.09
CA LEU A 421 -1.19 -0.58 38.41
C LEU A 421 -0.99 -0.07 36.99
N GLN A 422 -2.04 0.38 36.29
CA GLN A 422 -1.93 0.97 34.94
C GLN A 422 -0.92 2.11 34.89
N PHE A 423 -0.87 2.94 35.95
CA PHE A 423 0.10 4.03 36.05
C PHE A 423 1.55 3.53 35.91
N LEU A 424 1.88 2.40 36.55
CA LEU A 424 3.22 1.83 36.50
C LEU A 424 3.57 1.30 35.11
N GLN A 425 2.59 0.80 34.35
CA GLN A 425 2.81 0.35 32.97
C GLN A 425 3.24 1.52 32.10
N THR A 426 2.61 2.68 32.24
CA THR A 426 2.86 3.85 31.38
C THR A 426 4.17 4.61 31.65
N ILE A 427 4.97 4.22 32.65
CA ILE A 427 6.15 4.99 33.10
C ILE A 427 7.18 5.15 31.98
N ASP A 428 7.45 4.11 31.22
CA ASP A 428 8.35 4.16 30.06
C ASP A 428 7.79 4.98 28.91
N ASN A 429 6.53 4.80 28.53
CA ASN A 429 5.90 5.61 27.49
C ASN A 429 5.98 7.11 27.83
N ILE A 430 5.70 7.47 29.09
CA ILE A 430 5.87 8.84 29.59
C ILE A 430 7.34 9.27 29.53
N ALA A 431 8.27 8.40 29.90
CA ALA A 431 9.70 8.71 29.87
C ALA A 431 10.22 8.95 28.45
N LEU A 432 9.75 8.17 27.46
CA LEU A 432 10.05 8.39 26.05
C LEU A 432 9.43 9.70 25.56
N GLN A 433 8.16 9.94 25.89
CA GLN A 433 7.48 11.18 25.49
C GLN A 433 8.18 12.42 26.04
N LEU A 434 8.62 12.40 27.30
CA LEU A 434 9.42 13.49 27.88
C LEU A 434 10.79 13.66 27.19
N ALA A 435 11.37 12.59 26.66
CA ALA A 435 12.59 12.66 25.86
C ALA A 435 12.31 13.26 24.46
N ALA A 436 11.25 12.81 23.79
CA ALA A 436 10.82 13.28 22.47
C ALA A 436 10.39 14.76 22.48
N ASP A 437 9.70 15.22 23.53
CA ASP A 437 9.29 16.62 23.67
C ASP A 437 10.46 17.56 24.03
N GLY A 438 11.70 17.04 24.15
CA GLY A 438 12.88 17.82 24.46
C GLY A 438 13.01 18.28 25.92
N TYR A 439 12.14 17.84 26.84
CA TYR A 439 12.18 18.26 28.25
C TYR A 439 13.44 17.81 29.00
N LEU A 440 14.11 16.75 28.52
CA LEU A 440 15.28 16.16 29.19
C LEU A 440 16.61 16.63 28.59
N SER A 441 16.79 16.51 27.27
CA SER A 441 17.99 16.93 26.54
C SER A 441 17.81 16.73 25.03
N ASP A 442 18.40 17.62 24.23
CA ASP A 442 18.43 17.54 22.76
C ASP A 442 18.97 16.18 22.24
N LYS A 443 19.96 15.60 22.92
CA LYS A 443 20.53 14.29 22.55
C LYS A 443 19.57 13.12 22.76
N LEU A 444 18.59 13.28 23.65
CA LEU A 444 17.56 12.27 23.89
C LEU A 444 16.41 12.43 22.90
N GLU A 445 16.05 13.67 22.59
CA GLU A 445 15.07 14.05 21.57
C GLU A 445 15.43 13.44 20.21
N ASP A 446 16.66 13.64 19.73
CA ASP A 446 17.13 13.08 18.45
C ASP A 446 16.90 11.55 18.34
N VAL A 447 17.16 10.83 19.43
CA VAL A 447 17.03 9.37 19.47
C VAL A 447 15.58 8.94 19.66
N ALA A 448 14.79 9.70 20.44
CA ALA A 448 13.38 9.42 20.67
C ALA A 448 12.55 9.65 19.39
N ASP A 449 12.80 10.74 18.67
CA ASP A 449 12.19 10.99 17.35
C ASP A 449 12.53 9.90 16.34
N SER A 450 13.77 9.39 16.39
CA SER A 450 14.19 8.26 15.56
C SER A 450 13.37 6.99 15.82
N VAL A 451 12.81 6.80 17.03
CA VAL A 451 11.95 5.63 17.33
C VAL A 451 10.63 5.73 16.57
N GLY A 452 9.96 6.89 16.58
CA GLY A 452 8.64 7.07 15.96
C GLY A 452 8.64 6.93 14.42
N VAL A 453 9.79 7.11 13.78
CA VAL A 453 9.96 6.94 12.32
C VAL A 453 10.54 5.58 11.93
N MET A 454 11.03 4.78 12.89
CA MET A 454 11.69 3.51 12.60
C MET A 454 10.67 2.44 12.19
N LYS A 455 10.95 1.76 11.06
CA LYS A 455 10.17 0.61 10.58
C LYS A 455 11.03 -0.65 10.46
N LEU A 456 10.43 -1.81 10.74
CA LEU A 456 11.07 -3.12 10.58
C LEU A 456 10.33 -3.98 9.56
N PRO A 457 11.06 -4.83 8.82
CA PRO A 457 10.41 -5.73 7.89
C PRO A 457 9.56 -6.77 8.61
N ARG A 458 8.40 -7.04 8.04
CA ARG A 458 7.48 -8.10 8.44
C ARG A 458 8.07 -9.45 8.09
N ASN A 459 7.64 -10.43 8.85
CA ASN A 459 7.99 -11.81 8.71
C ASN A 459 6.99 -12.51 7.80
N ASP A 460 7.45 -13.07 6.69
CA ASP A 460 6.60 -13.65 5.63
C ASP A 460 6.12 -15.07 5.98
N ASN A 461 6.57 -15.62 7.12
CA ASN A 461 6.26 -16.97 7.53
C ASN A 461 4.94 -17.02 8.31
N GLU A 462 3.86 -17.44 7.63
CA GLU A 462 2.52 -17.60 8.21
C GLU A 462 2.52 -18.42 9.52
N CYS A 463 3.38 -19.43 9.64
CA CYS A 463 3.45 -20.24 10.86
C CYS A 463 4.02 -19.47 12.06
N LEU A 464 4.96 -18.55 11.82
CA LEU A 464 5.52 -17.70 12.86
C LEU A 464 4.54 -16.59 13.25
N GLN A 465 3.80 -16.03 12.30
CA GLN A 465 2.78 -15.02 12.59
C GLN A 465 1.73 -15.56 13.57
N VAL A 466 1.28 -16.80 13.40
CA VAL A 466 0.30 -17.44 14.31
C VAL A 466 0.83 -17.63 15.75
N LEU A 467 2.16 -17.55 15.97
CA LEU A 467 2.72 -17.71 17.31
C LEU A 467 2.27 -16.62 18.29
N ASP A 468 1.98 -15.40 17.83
CA ASP A 468 1.54 -14.32 18.72
C ASP A 468 0.25 -14.70 19.47
N SER A 469 -0.70 -15.24 18.72
CA SER A 469 -2.02 -15.67 19.15
C SER A 469 -1.91 -16.93 20.00
N ILE A 470 -0.98 -17.83 19.65
CA ILE A 470 -0.67 -19.02 20.46
C ILE A 470 -0.07 -18.61 21.81
N PHE A 471 0.90 -17.70 21.86
CA PHE A 471 1.52 -17.25 23.10
C PHE A 471 0.51 -16.53 24.00
N LEU A 472 -0.34 -15.69 23.43
CA LEU A 472 -1.42 -15.03 24.16
C LEU A 472 -2.42 -16.05 24.73
N PHE A 473 -2.82 -17.04 23.93
CA PHE A 473 -3.70 -18.11 24.37
C PHE A 473 -3.09 -18.98 25.47
N ILE A 474 -1.81 -19.37 25.34
CA ILE A 474 -1.08 -20.13 26.37
C ILE A 474 -1.01 -19.34 27.66
N THR A 475 -0.69 -18.03 27.58
CA THR A 475 -0.63 -17.14 28.74
C THR A 475 -1.99 -17.10 29.45
N PHE A 476 -3.07 -16.90 28.71
CA PHE A 476 -4.42 -16.93 29.27
C PHE A 476 -4.77 -18.27 29.91
N LEU A 477 -4.45 -19.39 29.25
CA LEU A 477 -4.69 -20.74 29.77
C LEU A 477 -3.94 -20.98 31.10
N LEU A 478 -2.69 -20.55 31.19
CA LEU A 478 -1.89 -20.64 32.42
C LEU A 478 -2.53 -19.86 33.57
N LEU A 479 -3.09 -18.67 33.31
CA LEU A 479 -3.79 -17.89 34.33
C LEU A 479 -5.10 -18.54 34.78
N VAL A 480 -5.86 -19.14 33.85
CA VAL A 480 -7.07 -19.90 34.21
C VAL A 480 -6.72 -21.10 35.09
N ILE A 481 -5.64 -21.82 34.78
CA ILE A 481 -5.14 -22.93 35.61
C ILE A 481 -4.72 -22.41 36.99
N ALA A 482 -3.95 -21.33 37.05
CA ALA A 482 -3.52 -20.73 38.31
C ALA A 482 -4.72 -20.29 39.17
N TRP A 483 -5.70 -19.63 38.56
CA TRP A 483 -6.95 -19.26 39.23
C TRP A 483 -7.72 -20.47 39.74
N ALA A 484 -7.85 -21.53 38.93
CA ALA A 484 -8.56 -22.74 39.33
C ALA A 484 -7.87 -23.45 40.51
N LEU A 485 -6.54 -23.51 40.50
CA LEU A 485 -5.76 -24.07 41.62
C LEU A 485 -6.02 -23.28 42.92
N VAL A 486 -6.01 -21.95 42.86
CA VAL A 486 -6.29 -21.13 44.04
C VAL A 486 -7.76 -21.26 44.48
N ALA A 487 -8.70 -21.17 43.54
CA ALA A 487 -10.13 -21.15 43.83
C ALA A 487 -10.69 -22.50 44.32
N PHE A 488 -10.06 -23.62 43.96
CA PHE A 488 -10.60 -24.95 44.26
C PHE A 488 -9.67 -25.87 45.06
N VAL A 489 -8.35 -25.67 45.03
CA VAL A 489 -7.40 -26.57 45.71
C VAL A 489 -6.88 -25.93 47.00
N LEU A 490 -6.44 -24.67 46.93
CA LEU A 490 -5.76 -24.01 48.06
C LEU A 490 -6.71 -23.39 49.10
N THR A 491 -8.02 -23.38 48.82
CA THR A 491 -9.05 -22.82 49.71
C THR A 491 -9.91 -23.91 50.40
N GLN A 492 -9.51 -25.19 50.33
CA GLN A 492 -10.24 -26.29 50.98
C GLN A 492 -9.68 -26.72 52.35
N ASP A 493 -8.52 -26.20 52.74
CA ASP A 493 -7.92 -26.36 54.08
C ASP A 493 -8.22 -25.13 54.95
#